data_AF-A0A1I5H6P5-F1
#
_entry.id   AF-A0A1I5H6P5-F1
#
_cell.length_a   1.000
_cell.length_b   1.000
_cell.length_c   1.000
_cell.angle_alpha   90.00
_cell.angle_beta   90.00
_cell.angle_gamma   90.00
#
_symmetry.space_group_name_H-M   'P 1'
#
loop_
_entity.id
_entity.type
_entity.pdbx_description
1 polymer ?
#
loop_
_entity_poly.entity_id
_entity_poly.type
_entity_poly.pdbx_seq_one_letter_code
_entity_poly.pdbx_strand_id
1 'polypeptide(L)'
;MSRHTFTGNAGTTVAIGWDRPLATFFVQVLRPHPTMKGEEDMVEWQGTEPDELPTAAAAIEIAGRYANLPETLGATLETDRLKTLGSVDGPAQRFLYRS
;
A
#
# COMPACT_ATOMS: atom_id res chain seq x y z
N MET A 1 -0.99 7.29 7.94
CA MET A 1 -1.11 6.21 6.95
C MET A 1 -2.21 6.60 5.98
N SER A 2 -2.09 6.24 4.71
CA SER A 2 -3.15 6.40 3.71
C SER A 2 -3.38 5.08 2.99
N ARG A 3 -4.58 4.91 2.42
CA ARG A 3 -4.94 3.76 1.60
C ARG A 3 -5.92 4.20 0.53
N HIS A 4 -5.61 3.85 -0.71
CA HIS A 4 -6.45 4.04 -1.88
C HIS A 4 -6.73 2.67 -2.48
N THR A 5 -7.99 2.38 -2.78
CA THR A 5 -8.42 1.08 -3.31
C THR A 5 -8.98 1.25 -4.71
N PHE A 6 -8.56 0.38 -5.62
CA PHE A 6 -8.95 0.34 -7.01
C PHE A 6 -9.48 -1.05 -7.36
N THR A 7 -10.45 -1.09 -8.27
CA THR A 7 -10.83 -2.34 -8.93
C THR A 7 -9.71 -2.73 -9.89
N GLY A 8 -9.18 -3.93 -9.69
CA GLY A 8 -8.15 -4.50 -10.54
C GLY A 8 -8.68 -5.43 -11.63
N ASN A 9 -7.74 -5.96 -12.39
CA ASN A 9 -7.96 -6.88 -13.50
C ASN A 9 -8.56 -8.19 -12.96
N ALA A 10 -9.38 -8.89 -13.75
CA ALA A 10 -9.86 -10.23 -13.41
C ALA A 10 -10.53 -10.34 -12.02
N GLY A 11 -11.18 -9.26 -11.56
CA GLY A 11 -11.89 -9.24 -10.28
C GLY A 11 -10.98 -9.09 -9.06
N THR A 12 -9.72 -8.69 -9.24
CA THR A 12 -8.85 -8.35 -8.11
C THR A 12 -9.22 -7.00 -7.50
N THR A 13 -8.80 -6.81 -6.26
CA THR A 13 -8.83 -5.53 -5.55
C THR A 13 -7.39 -5.11 -5.30
N VAL A 14 -7.02 -3.92 -5.78
CA VAL A 14 -5.68 -3.37 -5.64
C VAL A 14 -5.73 -2.23 -4.64
N ALA A 15 -4.97 -2.34 -3.57
CA ALA A 15 -4.79 -1.28 -2.60
C ALA A 15 -3.35 -0.79 -2.58
N ILE A 16 -3.19 0.52 -2.52
CA ILE A 16 -1.90 1.20 -2.51
C ILE A 16 -1.96 2.37 -1.52
N GLY A 17 -0.86 2.64 -0.83
CA GLY A 17 -0.84 3.71 0.16
C GLY A 17 0.50 3.92 0.83
N TRP A 18 0.51 4.81 1.82
CA TRP A 18 1.68 5.11 2.65
C TRP A 18 1.53 4.51 4.05
N ASP A 19 2.50 3.67 4.44
CA ASP A 19 2.70 3.20 5.80
C ASP A 19 3.75 4.09 6.49
N ARG A 20 3.28 4.86 7.48
CA ARG A 20 4.14 5.80 8.21
C ARG A 20 5.05 5.08 9.23
N PRO A 21 4.55 4.15 10.07
CA PRO A 21 5.41 3.35 10.95
C PRO A 21 6.59 2.66 10.25
N LEU A 22 6.35 2.09 9.06
CA LEU A 22 7.41 1.47 8.26
C LEU A 22 8.15 2.46 7.35
N ALA A 23 7.71 3.72 7.28
CA ALA A 23 8.23 4.72 6.37
C ALA A 23 8.34 4.20 4.92
N THR A 24 7.34 3.46 4.46
CA THR A 24 7.32 2.79 3.16
C THR A 24 5.96 2.95 2.50
N PHE A 25 5.92 3.00 1.16
CA PHE A 25 4.68 2.78 0.43
C PHE A 25 4.35 1.29 0.45
N PHE A 26 3.08 0.94 0.28
CA PHE A 26 2.67 -0.47 0.20
C PHE A 26 1.76 -0.71 -0.99
N VAL A 27 1.75 -1.95 -1.45
CA VAL A 27 0.79 -2.48 -2.42
C VAL A 27 0.25 -3.81 -1.91
N GLN A 28 -1.06 -3.97 -1.95
CA GLN A 28 -1.76 -5.21 -1.65
C GLN A 28 -2.72 -5.54 -2.79
N VAL A 29 -2.62 -6.73 -3.34
CA VAL A 29 -3.52 -7.22 -4.37
C VAL A 29 -4.21 -8.47 -3.85
N LEU A 30 -5.52 -8.36 -3.72
CA LEU A 30 -6.39 -9.45 -3.29
C LEU A 30 -7.21 -9.94 -4.47
N ARG A 31 -7.49 -11.22 -4.52
CA ARG A 31 -8.46 -11.80 -5.46
C ARG A 31 -9.43 -12.71 -4.72
N PRO A 32 -10.64 -12.95 -5.24
CA PRO A 32 -11.49 -14.00 -4.70
C PRO A 32 -10.76 -15.35 -4.70
N HIS A 33 -10.86 -16.09 -3.60
CA HIS A 33 -10.24 -17.40 -3.49
C HIS A 33 -10.83 -18.35 -4.55
N PRO A 34 -10.00 -19.13 -5.27
CA PRO A 34 -10.45 -19.90 -6.44
C PRO A 34 -11.47 -21.00 -6.09
N THR A 35 -11.46 -21.49 -4.86
CA THR A 35 -12.29 -22.63 -4.42
C THR A 35 -13.16 -22.37 -3.20
N MET A 36 -12.97 -21.24 -2.49
CA MET A 36 -13.66 -20.95 -1.23
C MET A 36 -14.46 -19.67 -1.40
N LYS A 37 -15.79 -19.80 -1.45
CA LYS A 37 -16.68 -18.66 -1.71
C LYS A 37 -16.64 -17.70 -0.52
N GLY A 38 -16.34 -16.44 -0.80
CA GLY A 38 -16.29 -15.36 0.19
C GLY A 38 -14.94 -15.17 0.86
N GLU A 39 -13.97 -16.03 0.57
CA GLU A 39 -12.57 -15.87 0.99
C GLU A 39 -11.77 -15.09 -0.07
N GLU A 40 -10.71 -14.44 0.37
CA GLU A 40 -9.77 -13.73 -0.49
C GLU A 40 -8.39 -14.39 -0.43
N ASP A 41 -7.66 -14.36 -1.55
CA ASP A 41 -6.31 -14.86 -1.71
C ASP A 41 -5.36 -13.68 -1.99
N MET A 42 -4.20 -13.68 -1.32
CA MET A 42 -3.19 -12.63 -1.46
C MET A 42 -2.33 -12.91 -2.68
N VAL A 43 -2.47 -12.08 -3.71
CA VAL A 43 -1.72 -12.22 -4.97
C VAL A 43 -0.37 -11.54 -4.89
N GLU A 44 -0.33 -10.36 -4.27
CA GLU A 44 0.85 -9.51 -4.19
C GLU A 44 0.79 -8.71 -2.89
N TRP A 45 1.89 -8.65 -2.15
CA TRP A 45 2.02 -7.79 -0.99
C TRP A 45 3.45 -7.29 -0.87
N GLN A 46 3.63 -5.99 -1.03
CA GLN A 46 4.89 -5.28 -0.93
C GLN A 46 4.75 -4.10 0.06
N GLY A 47 5.86 -3.65 0.63
CA GLY A 47 5.87 -2.61 1.66
C GLY A 47 5.55 -3.14 3.06
N THR A 48 6.06 -4.33 3.36
CA THR A 48 5.93 -5.02 4.65
C THR A 48 7.12 -4.79 5.57
N GLU A 49 8.24 -4.31 5.01
CA GLU A 49 9.46 -3.97 5.72
C GLU A 49 9.71 -2.46 5.74
N PRO A 50 10.48 -1.96 6.74
CA PRO A 50 10.84 -0.57 6.77
C PRO A 50 11.60 -0.12 5.51
N ASP A 51 11.22 1.02 4.93
CA ASP A 51 11.85 1.63 3.75
C ASP A 51 11.87 0.77 2.46
N GLU A 52 11.08 -0.31 2.41
CA GLU A 52 11.07 -1.29 1.29
C GLU A 52 10.70 -0.66 -0.06
N LEU A 53 9.71 0.24 -0.07
CA LEU A 53 9.22 0.98 -1.23
C LEU A 53 9.27 2.48 -0.90
N PRO A 54 10.41 3.16 -1.14
CA PRO A 54 10.62 4.53 -0.69
C PRO A 54 9.91 5.59 -1.56
N THR A 55 9.36 5.21 -2.72
CA THR A 55 8.77 6.16 -3.66
C THR A 55 7.36 5.75 -4.10
N ALA A 56 6.48 6.73 -4.29
CA ALA A 56 5.14 6.48 -4.83
C ALA A 56 5.21 5.86 -6.24
N ALA A 57 6.22 6.21 -7.04
CA ALA A 57 6.42 5.68 -8.37
C ALA A 57 6.67 4.16 -8.38
N ALA A 58 7.50 3.64 -7.47
CA ALA A 58 7.75 2.20 -7.35
C ALA A 58 6.48 1.42 -6.97
N ALA A 59 5.70 1.96 -6.02
CA ALA A 59 4.43 1.35 -5.64
C ALA A 59 3.41 1.40 -6.81
N ILE A 60 3.35 2.49 -7.57
CA ILE A 60 2.49 2.62 -8.75
C ILE A 60 2.89 1.65 -9.85
N GLU A 61 4.18 1.41 -10.07
CA GLU A 61 4.65 0.44 -11.07
C GLU A 61 4.14 -0.97 -10.75
N ILE A 62 4.20 -1.38 -9.48
CA ILE A 62 3.70 -2.68 -9.02
C ILE A 62 2.17 -2.73 -9.16
N ALA A 63 1.46 -1.74 -8.61
CA ALA A 63 0.00 -1.69 -8.65
C ALA A 63 -0.55 -1.59 -10.08
N GLY A 64 0.16 -0.92 -10.99
CA GLY A 64 -0.19 -0.75 -12.39
C GLY A 64 -0.19 -2.05 -13.20
N ARG A 65 0.47 -3.11 -12.70
CA ARG A 65 0.38 -4.47 -13.28
C ARG A 65 -1.02 -5.08 -13.09
N TYR A 66 -1.76 -4.61 -12.09
CA TYR A 66 -3.03 -5.19 -11.65
C TYR A 66 -4.23 -4.27 -11.76
N ALA A 67 -4.07 -2.98 -12.03
CA ALA A 67 -5.17 -2.04 -12.21
C ALA A 67 -4.77 -0.85 -13.08
N ASN A 68 -5.77 -0.24 -13.74
CA ASN A 68 -5.60 1.07 -14.36
C ASN A 68 -5.66 2.15 -13.28
N LEU A 69 -4.55 2.85 -13.08
CA LEU A 69 -4.42 3.86 -12.02
C LEU A 69 -4.58 5.27 -12.59
N PRO A 70 -5.18 6.21 -11.84
CA PRO A 70 -5.24 7.61 -12.26
C PRO A 70 -3.84 8.23 -12.37
N GLU A 71 -3.59 9.04 -13.40
CA GLU A 71 -2.30 9.75 -13.57
C GLU A 71 -1.94 10.66 -12.37
N THR A 72 -2.96 11.15 -11.65
CA THR A 72 -2.82 12.00 -10.47
C THR A 72 -2.46 11.24 -9.19
N LEU A 73 -2.42 9.90 -9.22
CA LEU A 73 -2.22 9.08 -8.03
C LEU A 73 -0.85 9.32 -7.38
N GLY A 74 0.21 9.50 -8.18
CA GLY A 74 1.55 9.77 -7.65
C GLY A 74 1.60 11.02 -6.78
N ALA A 75 1.01 12.12 -7.26
CA ALA A 75 0.92 13.36 -6.50
C ALA A 75 0.08 13.20 -5.23
N THR A 76 -1.01 12.42 -5.30
CA THR A 76 -1.86 12.12 -4.13
C THR A 76 -1.08 11.35 -3.06
N LEU A 77 -0.36 10.29 -3.46
CA LEU A 77 0.42 9.45 -2.55
C LEU A 77 1.56 10.23 -1.87
N GLU A 78 2.29 11.05 -2.62
CA GLU A 78 3.33 11.90 -2.03
C GLU A 78 2.74 12.96 -1.09
N THR A 79 1.60 13.55 -1.45
CA THR A 79 0.89 14.47 -0.56
C THR A 79 0.49 13.79 0.75
N ASP A 80 -0.01 12.55 0.69
CA ASP A 80 -0.38 11.80 1.87
C ASP A 80 0.82 11.45 2.75
N ARG A 81 1.96 11.10 2.14
CA ARG A 81 3.22 10.93 2.85
C ARG A 81 3.63 12.22 3.56
N LEU A 82 3.60 13.36 2.86
CA LEU A 82 3.98 14.66 3.40
C LEU A 82 3.07 15.12 4.55
N LYS A 83 1.76 14.86 4.49
CA LYS A 83 0.81 15.14 5.60
C LYS A 83 1.19 14.42 6.90
N THR A 84 1.95 13.34 6.80
CA THR A 84 2.40 12.60 7.98
C THR A 84 3.71 13.09 8.59
N LEU A 85 4.43 13.99 7.90
CA LEU A 85 5.62 14.62 8.45
C LEU A 85 5.24 15.47 9.66
N GLY A 86 5.81 15.16 10.83
CA GLY A 86 5.50 15.81 12.09
C GLY A 86 4.41 15.13 12.93
N SER A 87 3.80 14.04 12.45
CA SER A 87 2.95 13.19 13.28
C SER A 87 3.81 12.29 14.17
N VAL A 88 3.62 12.38 15.48
CA VAL A 88 4.35 11.56 16.47
C VAL A 88 3.66 10.22 16.63
N ASP A 89 4.44 9.13 16.61
CA ASP A 89 3.98 7.79 16.93
C ASP A 89 3.36 7.69 18.33
N GLY A 90 2.27 6.94 18.45
CA GLY A 90 1.71 6.58 19.75
C GLY A 90 2.63 5.59 20.49
N PRO A 91 2.44 5.37 21.80
CA PRO A 91 3.30 4.51 22.61
C PRO A 91 3.49 3.08 22.06
N ALA A 92 2.46 2.52 21.41
CA ALA A 92 2.50 1.18 20.82
C ALA A 92 3.40 1.06 19.58
N GLN A 93 3.66 2.15 18.86
CA GLN A 93 4.46 2.16 17.63
C GLN A 93 5.97 2.28 17.90
N ARG A 94 6.37 2.66 19.13
CA ARG A 94 7.80 2.77 19.51
C ARG A 94 8.54 1.43 19.61
N PHE A 95 7.83 0.30 19.52
CA PHE A 95 8.42 -1.04 19.65
C PHE A 95 9.09 -1.54 18.37
N LEU A 96 8.64 -1.07 17.19
CA LEU A 96 9.16 -1.50 15.88
C LEU A 96 10.59 -1.02 15.57
N TYR A 97 11.10 -0.01 16.29
CA TYR A 97 12.42 0.60 16.04
C TYR A 97 13.56 0.06 16.94
N ARG A 98 13.33 -1.04 17.67
CA ARG A 98 14.25 -1.53 18.74
C ARG A 98 14.72 -2.98 18.58
N SER A 99 14.65 -3.55 17.37
CA SER A 99 15.25 -4.86 17.07
C SER A 99 16.60 -4.72 16.38
#